data_AF-A0A7Y6CIQ7-F1
#
_entry.id   AF-A0A7Y6CIQ7-F1
#
_cell.length_a   1.000
_cell.length_b   1.000
_cell.length_c   1.000
_cell.angle_alpha   90.00
_cell.angle_beta   90.00
_cell.angle_gamma   90.00
#
_symmetry.space_group_name_H-M   'P 1'
#
loop_
_entity.id
_entity.type
_entity.pdbx_description
1 polymer ?
#
loop_
_entity_poly.entity_id
_entity_poly.type
_entity_poly.pdbx_seq_one_letter_code
_entity_poly.pdbx_strand_id
1 'polypeptide(L)'
;MSTTESTRRADVPQLRLPRQVAAPDGPVDVTMMYVMHHAFRRDLVMFAEAAAATPATDRVTWSALAKRWAVFSEILHHHHSGEDAGLWPWLMRVATEDEQATLEEMEAEHEQIDPILRDCARGFERVTTSDDARAAAYLAERLAAARDTLLAHMGHEETDAMALVQTYMTQDDWDQVVEANFDKKVEPRLLLAAVPWIAYELPRPVVDRLLAEAGAPMKLVHLATRRRFERLQERATRYVA
;
A
#
# COMPACT_ATOMS: atom_id res chain seq x y z
N MET A 1 1.68 49.03 -3.67
CA MET A 1 0.96 47.78 -3.36
C MET A 1 1.24 46.83 -4.51
N SER A 2 2.27 45.98 -4.36
CA SER A 2 2.64 45.01 -5.40
C SER A 2 1.95 43.71 -5.05
N THR A 3 0.88 43.38 -5.77
CA THR A 3 0.25 42.06 -5.75
C THR A 3 1.23 41.06 -6.32
N THR A 4 1.80 40.23 -5.46
CA THR A 4 2.45 38.97 -5.85
C THR A 4 1.36 38.07 -6.42
N GLU A 5 1.27 38.05 -7.74
CA GLU A 5 0.52 37.06 -8.48
C GLU A 5 1.19 35.71 -8.22
N SER A 6 0.62 34.94 -7.29
CA SER A 6 1.04 33.56 -7.03
C SER A 6 0.82 32.78 -8.32
N THR A 7 1.90 32.54 -9.07
CA THR A 7 1.91 31.64 -10.22
C THR A 7 1.39 30.29 -9.75
N ARG A 8 0.09 30.04 -9.97
CA ARG A 8 -0.53 28.75 -9.69
C ARG A 8 0.23 27.73 -10.56
N ARG A 9 0.99 26.84 -9.91
CA ARG A 9 1.72 25.78 -10.60
C ARG A 9 0.72 24.94 -11.38
N ALA A 10 1.10 24.49 -12.57
CA ALA A 10 0.20 23.69 -13.38
C ALA A 10 -0.03 22.33 -12.70
N ASP A 11 -1.30 21.97 -12.51
CA ASP A 11 -1.66 20.69 -11.92
C ASP A 11 -1.24 19.54 -12.84
N VAL A 12 -0.72 18.46 -12.25
CA VAL A 12 -0.50 17.20 -12.95
C VAL A 12 -1.74 16.32 -12.82
N PRO A 13 -2.21 15.66 -13.90
CA PRO A 13 -3.38 14.79 -13.82
C PRO A 13 -3.18 13.64 -12.83
N GLN A 14 -4.01 13.62 -11.77
CA GLN A 14 -3.91 12.61 -10.74
C GLN A 14 -4.56 11.29 -11.16
N LEU A 15 -3.93 10.19 -10.78
CA LEU A 15 -4.45 8.85 -11.04
C LEU A 15 -5.64 8.56 -10.13
N ARG A 16 -6.75 8.09 -10.72
CA ARG A 16 -7.95 7.62 -10.01
C ARG A 16 -8.16 6.14 -10.28
N LEU A 17 -7.94 5.30 -9.27
CA LEU A 17 -8.10 3.85 -9.34
C LEU A 17 -9.40 3.39 -8.66
N PRO A 18 -9.92 2.19 -8.99
CA PRO A 18 -11.07 1.63 -8.29
C PRO A 18 -10.86 1.59 -6.77
N ARG A 19 -11.89 1.96 -6.01
CA ARG A 19 -11.90 1.98 -4.53
C ARG A 19 -10.98 3.03 -3.87
N GLN A 20 -10.36 3.90 -4.66
CA GLN A 20 -9.67 5.08 -4.15
C GLN A 20 -10.72 6.10 -3.67
N VAL A 21 -10.51 6.67 -2.49
CA VAL A 21 -11.43 7.61 -1.83
C VAL A 21 -11.23 9.00 -2.41
N ALA A 22 -9.97 9.44 -2.51
CA ALA A 22 -9.61 10.77 -2.96
C ALA A 22 -8.32 10.78 -3.79
N ALA A 23 -8.17 11.87 -4.57
CA ALA A 23 -6.99 12.21 -5.36
C ALA A 23 -7.07 13.72 -5.58
N PRO A 24 -6.71 14.52 -4.56
CA PRO A 24 -6.73 15.97 -4.67
C PRO A 24 -5.83 16.41 -5.83
N ASP A 25 -6.31 17.35 -6.63
CA ASP A 25 -5.53 17.93 -7.72
C ASP A 25 -4.36 18.76 -7.16
N GLY A 26 -3.27 18.82 -7.92
CA GLY A 26 -2.13 19.67 -7.59
C GLY A 26 -0.90 19.38 -8.44
N PRO A 27 0.23 20.04 -8.14
CA PRO A 27 1.41 20.04 -8.98
C PRO A 27 2.33 18.84 -8.77
N VAL A 28 2.06 17.97 -7.80
CA VAL A 28 2.93 16.85 -7.43
C VAL A 28 2.39 15.54 -8.01
N ASP A 29 3.25 14.80 -8.71
CA ASP A 29 2.96 13.46 -9.19
C ASP A 29 3.12 12.44 -8.06
N VAL A 30 2.00 12.10 -7.45
CA VAL A 30 1.89 11.06 -6.43
C VAL A 30 1.41 9.72 -7.02
N THR A 31 1.59 9.48 -8.33
CA THR A 31 1.12 8.27 -9.01
C THR A 31 1.50 6.99 -8.27
N MET A 32 2.76 6.88 -7.82
CA MET A 32 3.22 5.68 -7.12
C MET A 32 2.52 5.46 -5.77
N MET A 33 2.13 6.53 -5.08
CA MET A 33 1.35 6.46 -3.83
C MET A 33 0.02 5.73 -4.08
N TYR A 34 -0.76 6.21 -5.05
CA TYR A 34 -2.07 5.61 -5.36
C TYR A 34 -1.97 4.20 -5.94
N VAL A 35 -0.90 3.91 -6.69
CA VAL A 35 -0.64 2.56 -7.20
C VAL A 35 -0.35 1.58 -6.06
N MET A 36 0.38 1.99 -5.02
CA MET A 36 0.61 1.20 -3.82
C MET A 36 -0.68 1.00 -3.03
N HIS A 37 -1.45 2.07 -2.79
CA HIS A 37 -2.74 2.00 -2.10
C HIS A 37 -3.71 1.05 -2.81
N HIS A 38 -3.81 1.12 -4.14
CA HIS A 38 -4.65 0.19 -4.90
C HIS A 38 -4.29 -1.27 -4.65
N ALA A 39 -3.00 -1.60 -4.64
CA ALA A 39 -2.53 -2.95 -4.36
C ALA A 39 -2.81 -3.37 -2.90
N PHE A 40 -2.63 -2.47 -1.92
CA PHE A 40 -2.97 -2.73 -0.52
C PHE A 40 -4.47 -2.95 -0.32
N ARG A 41 -5.31 -2.07 -0.85
CA ARG A 41 -6.77 -2.16 -0.78
C ARG A 41 -7.29 -3.46 -1.38
N ARG A 42 -6.79 -3.83 -2.56
CA ARG A 42 -7.13 -5.10 -3.23
C ARG A 42 -6.80 -6.30 -2.35
N ASP A 43 -5.58 -6.35 -1.81
CA ASP A 43 -5.11 -7.51 -1.07
C ASP A 43 -5.73 -7.62 0.33
N LEU A 44 -6.02 -6.52 1.01
CA LEU A 44 -6.72 -6.53 2.31
C LEU A 44 -8.12 -7.16 2.19
N VAL A 45 -8.86 -6.80 1.14
CA VAL A 45 -10.15 -7.42 0.82
C VAL A 45 -9.96 -8.91 0.55
N MET A 46 -8.99 -9.25 -0.31
CA MET A 46 -8.70 -10.63 -0.67
C MET A 46 -8.32 -11.49 0.54
N PHE A 47 -7.47 -11.01 1.46
CA PHE A 47 -7.08 -11.76 2.65
C PHE A 47 -8.27 -12.03 3.57
N ALA A 48 -9.12 -11.02 3.80
CA ALA A 48 -10.30 -11.17 4.63
C ALA A 48 -11.29 -12.20 4.03
N GLU A 49 -11.55 -12.10 2.73
CA GLU A 49 -12.45 -13.03 2.02
C GLU A 49 -11.88 -14.45 1.96
N ALA A 50 -10.60 -14.60 1.60
CA ALA A 50 -9.96 -15.90 1.51
C ALA A 50 -9.87 -16.59 2.86
N ALA A 51 -9.54 -15.86 3.94
CA ALA A 51 -9.48 -16.44 5.28
C ALA A 51 -10.86 -16.88 5.78
N ALA A 52 -11.93 -16.14 5.45
CA ALA A 52 -13.29 -16.53 5.80
C ALA A 52 -13.78 -17.76 5.03
N ALA A 53 -13.35 -17.93 3.77
CA ALA A 53 -13.81 -19.01 2.90
C ALA A 53 -12.96 -20.30 2.99
N THR A 54 -11.70 -20.21 3.43
CA THR A 54 -10.76 -21.34 3.39
C THR A 54 -11.06 -22.35 4.51
N PRO A 55 -11.30 -23.65 4.19
CA PRO A 55 -11.42 -24.68 5.20
C PRO A 55 -10.17 -24.79 6.06
N ALA A 56 -10.33 -24.96 7.38
CA ALA A 56 -9.20 -25.07 8.32
C ALA A 56 -8.22 -26.21 7.97
N THR A 57 -8.68 -27.24 7.26
CA THR A 57 -7.89 -28.39 6.84
C THR A 57 -7.05 -28.14 5.57
N ASP A 58 -7.33 -27.09 4.78
CA ASP A 58 -6.57 -26.81 3.56
C ASP A 58 -5.27 -26.05 3.84
N ARG A 59 -4.26 -26.80 4.26
CA ARG A 59 -2.92 -26.28 4.53
C ARG A 59 -2.23 -25.66 3.31
N VAL A 60 -2.60 -26.08 2.09
CA VAL A 60 -1.98 -25.55 0.87
C VAL A 60 -2.41 -24.12 0.65
N THR A 61 -3.71 -23.85 0.80
CA THR A 61 -4.27 -22.51 0.68
C THR A 61 -3.79 -21.60 1.82
N TRP A 62 -3.81 -22.08 3.07
CA TRP A 62 -3.25 -21.32 4.21
C TRP A 62 -1.77 -20.99 4.04
N SER A 63 -0.96 -21.92 3.52
CA SER A 63 0.46 -21.65 3.23
C SER A 63 0.65 -20.63 2.11
N ALA A 64 -0.23 -20.61 1.11
CA ALA A 64 -0.20 -19.61 0.06
C ALA A 64 -0.55 -18.21 0.60
N LEU A 65 -1.62 -18.11 1.41
CA LEU A 65 -2.01 -16.88 2.08
C LEU A 65 -0.91 -16.36 3.02
N ALA A 66 -0.31 -17.21 3.84
CA ALA A 66 0.79 -16.82 4.73
C ALA A 66 2.01 -16.25 3.95
N LYS A 67 2.35 -16.84 2.80
CA LYS A 67 3.44 -16.33 1.94
C LYS A 67 3.09 -14.99 1.30
N ARG A 68 1.84 -14.81 0.86
CA ARG A 68 1.33 -13.53 0.36
C ARG A 68 1.38 -12.48 1.47
N TRP A 69 0.90 -12.81 2.66
CA TRP A 69 0.86 -11.92 3.82
C TRP A 69 2.26 -11.45 4.22
N ALA A 70 3.24 -12.35 4.29
CA ALA A 70 4.61 -11.98 4.64
C ALA A 70 5.19 -10.88 3.72
N VAL A 71 4.98 -11.01 2.40
CA VAL A 71 5.40 -9.99 1.43
C VAL A 71 4.57 -8.71 1.58
N PHE A 72 3.25 -8.83 1.70
CA PHE A 72 2.35 -7.70 1.90
C PHE A 72 2.76 -6.87 3.13
N SER A 73 2.97 -7.52 4.28
CA SER A 73 3.34 -6.87 5.54
C SER A 73 4.71 -6.20 5.47
N GLU A 74 5.68 -6.81 4.79
CA GLU A 74 7.00 -6.20 4.61
C GLU A 74 6.93 -4.94 3.74
N ILE A 75 6.13 -4.96 2.67
CA ILE A 75 5.93 -3.78 1.81
C ILE A 75 5.14 -2.70 2.54
N LEU A 76 4.07 -3.06 3.26
CA LEU A 76 3.26 -2.11 4.03
C LEU A 76 4.10 -1.45 5.12
N HIS A 77 4.90 -2.22 5.84
CA HIS A 77 5.81 -1.70 6.86
C HIS A 77 6.80 -0.69 6.28
N HIS A 78 7.43 -1.02 5.15
CA HIS A 78 8.35 -0.11 4.46
C HIS A 78 7.68 1.19 4.01
N HIS A 79 6.45 1.10 3.49
CA HIS A 79 5.67 2.24 3.01
C HIS A 79 5.35 3.23 4.14
N HIS A 80 4.67 2.79 5.21
CA HIS A 80 4.30 3.70 6.30
C HIS A 80 5.54 4.22 7.05
N SER A 81 6.59 3.40 7.18
CA SER A 81 7.85 3.86 7.79
C SER A 81 8.55 4.95 6.97
N GLY A 82 8.41 4.92 5.64
CA GLY A 82 8.92 5.97 4.75
C GLY A 82 8.17 7.30 4.95
N GLU A 83 6.86 7.23 5.17
CA GLU A 83 6.02 8.39 5.47
C GLU A 83 6.38 8.98 6.83
N ASP A 84 6.47 8.14 7.86
CA ASP A 84 6.86 8.54 9.22
C ASP A 84 8.25 9.19 9.26
N ALA A 85 9.21 8.63 8.52
CA ALA A 85 10.58 9.14 8.49
C ALA A 85 10.73 10.41 7.66
N GLY A 86 9.88 10.60 6.64
CA GLY A 86 10.09 11.56 5.58
C GLY A 86 8.95 12.55 5.38
N LEU A 87 7.77 12.03 5.04
CA LEU A 87 6.64 12.82 4.54
C LEU A 87 5.97 13.64 5.65
N TRP A 88 5.58 13.01 6.76
CA TRP A 88 4.92 13.72 7.86
C TRP A 88 5.83 14.77 8.49
N PRO A 89 7.11 14.48 8.81
CA PRO A 89 8.03 15.50 9.31
C PRO A 89 8.31 16.62 8.31
N TRP A 90 8.19 16.36 7.00
CA TRP A 90 8.30 17.41 5.99
C TRP A 90 7.14 18.38 6.08
N LEU A 91 5.91 17.86 6.08
CA LEU A 91 4.70 18.66 6.12
C LEU A 91 4.54 19.41 7.45
N MET A 92 5.00 18.84 8.57
CA MET A 92 5.04 19.51 9.90
C MET A 92 5.70 20.87 9.90
N ARG A 93 6.71 21.08 9.06
CA ARG A 93 7.45 22.34 9.05
C ARG A 93 6.68 23.49 8.42
N VAL A 94 5.64 23.19 7.64
CA VAL A 94 4.92 24.17 6.80
C VAL A 94 3.41 24.21 7.06
N ALA A 95 2.84 23.15 7.64
CA ALA A 95 1.42 23.04 7.96
C ALA A 95 0.97 24.06 9.02
N THR A 96 -0.27 24.53 8.90
CA THR A 96 -0.97 25.32 9.93
C THR A 96 -1.32 24.46 11.14
N GLU A 97 -1.70 25.07 12.26
CA GLU A 97 -2.05 24.34 13.50
C GLU A 97 -3.17 23.30 13.27
N ASP A 98 -4.21 23.66 12.51
CA ASP A 98 -5.31 22.73 12.20
C ASP A 98 -4.85 21.56 11.30
N GLU A 99 -3.95 21.81 10.35
CA GLU A 99 -3.40 20.77 9.47
C GLU A 99 -2.35 19.90 10.17
N GLN A 100 -1.70 20.42 11.22
CA GLN A 100 -0.81 19.62 12.06
C GLN A 100 -1.58 18.53 12.80
N ALA A 101 -2.79 18.83 13.27
CA ALA A 101 -3.65 17.84 13.91
C ALA A 101 -3.93 16.64 12.98
N THR A 102 -4.22 16.87 11.69
CA THR A 102 -4.40 15.80 10.70
C THR A 102 -3.17 14.88 10.59
N LEU A 103 -1.98 15.45 10.64
CA LEU A 103 -0.75 14.68 10.48
C LEU A 103 -0.32 13.98 11.77
N GLU A 104 -0.65 14.54 12.94
CA GLU A 104 -0.59 13.82 14.22
C GLU A 104 -1.54 12.62 14.22
N GLU A 105 -2.74 12.75 13.62
CA GLU A 105 -3.66 11.63 13.42
C GLU A 105 -3.05 10.56 12.48
N MET A 106 -2.37 10.95 11.39
CA MET A 106 -1.65 9.99 10.52
C MET A 106 -0.60 9.17 11.29
N GLU A 107 0.24 9.83 12.09
CA GLU A 107 1.26 9.15 12.88
C GLU A 107 0.61 8.21 13.93
N ALA A 108 -0.46 8.66 14.60
CA ALA A 108 -1.20 7.84 15.56
C ALA A 108 -1.90 6.63 14.92
N GLU A 109 -2.36 6.75 13.67
CA GLU A 109 -2.90 5.62 12.89
C GLU A 109 -1.79 4.61 12.52
N HIS A 110 -0.60 5.09 12.16
CA HIS A 110 0.56 4.24 11.84
C HIS A 110 1.02 3.39 13.04
N GLU A 111 0.95 3.92 14.27
CA GLU A 111 1.26 3.15 15.49
C GLU A 111 0.41 1.88 15.64
N GLN A 112 -0.77 1.82 15.00
CA GLN A 112 -1.67 0.66 15.03
C GLN A 112 -1.32 -0.42 13.99
N ILE A 113 -0.63 -0.05 12.90
CA ILE A 113 -0.36 -0.95 11.77
C ILE A 113 0.52 -2.11 12.20
N ASP A 114 1.63 -1.81 12.86
CA ASP A 114 2.64 -2.77 13.29
C ASP A 114 2.08 -3.87 14.22
N PRO A 115 1.29 -3.54 15.26
CA PRO A 115 0.53 -4.52 16.04
C PRO A 115 -0.40 -5.40 15.20
N ILE A 116 -1.17 -4.80 14.27
CA ILE A 116 -2.09 -5.53 13.39
C ILE A 116 -1.33 -6.55 12.54
N LEU A 117 -0.21 -6.14 11.93
CA LEU A 117 0.62 -7.00 11.09
C LEU A 117 1.18 -8.19 11.87
N ARG A 118 1.71 -7.93 13.08
CA ARG A 118 2.22 -8.98 13.98
C ARG A 118 1.13 -9.95 14.41
N ASP A 119 -0.06 -9.46 14.71
CA ASP A 119 -1.18 -10.31 15.14
C ASP A 119 -1.63 -11.26 14.04
N CYS A 120 -1.78 -10.75 12.81
CA CYS A 120 -2.13 -11.56 11.65
C CYS A 120 -1.02 -12.58 11.33
N ALA A 121 0.26 -12.19 11.42
CA ALA A 121 1.39 -13.11 11.22
C ALA A 121 1.34 -14.30 12.21
N ARG A 122 1.10 -14.04 13.51
CA ARG A 122 0.93 -15.11 14.51
C ARG A 122 -0.29 -16.00 14.21
N GLY A 123 -1.37 -15.42 13.68
CA GLY A 123 -2.52 -16.19 13.22
C GLY A 123 -2.16 -17.12 12.05
N PHE A 124 -1.40 -16.63 11.06
CA PHE A 124 -0.90 -17.44 9.95
C PHE A 124 0.01 -18.59 10.39
N GLU A 125 0.90 -18.37 11.37
CA GLU A 125 1.74 -19.42 11.95
C GLU A 125 0.90 -20.56 12.56
N ARG A 126 -0.21 -20.23 13.21
CA ARG A 126 -1.11 -21.22 13.82
C ARG A 126 -1.86 -22.04 12.77
N VAL A 127 -2.53 -21.38 11.82
CA VAL A 127 -3.36 -22.08 10.81
C VAL A 127 -2.54 -22.89 9.82
N THR A 128 -1.25 -22.57 9.64
CA THR A 128 -0.36 -23.37 8.79
C THR A 128 0.15 -24.63 9.48
N THR A 129 0.13 -24.69 10.81
CA THR A 129 0.67 -25.79 11.62
C THR A 129 -0.41 -26.65 12.32
N SER A 130 -1.65 -26.17 12.42
CA SER A 130 -2.80 -26.92 12.93
C SER A 130 -3.96 -26.94 11.94
N ASP A 131 -4.93 -27.83 12.13
CA ASP A 131 -6.23 -27.85 11.42
C ASP A 131 -7.36 -27.31 12.29
N ASP A 132 -7.00 -26.47 13.28
CA ASP A 132 -7.93 -25.92 14.27
C ASP A 132 -8.85 -24.87 13.64
N ALA A 133 -10.13 -25.22 13.51
CA ALA A 133 -11.16 -24.33 13.00
C ALA A 133 -11.32 -23.04 13.85
N ARG A 134 -11.01 -23.07 15.15
CA ARG A 134 -11.04 -21.87 16.00
C ARG A 134 -9.89 -20.94 15.66
N ALA A 135 -8.70 -21.48 15.38
CA ALA A 135 -7.56 -20.68 14.94
C ALA A 135 -7.81 -20.03 13.57
N ALA A 136 -8.44 -20.77 12.64
CA ALA A 136 -8.85 -20.24 11.34
C ALA A 136 -9.88 -19.10 11.48
N ALA A 137 -10.93 -19.30 12.28
CA ALA A 137 -11.94 -18.29 12.54
C ALA A 137 -11.34 -17.03 13.19
N TYR A 138 -10.47 -17.20 14.19
CA TYR A 138 -9.77 -16.08 14.82
C TYR A 138 -8.93 -15.29 13.81
N LEU A 139 -8.16 -15.96 12.95
CA LEU A 139 -7.39 -15.26 11.92
C LEU A 139 -8.29 -14.52 10.93
N ALA A 140 -9.42 -15.11 10.52
CA ALA A 140 -10.37 -14.45 9.64
C ALA A 140 -10.92 -13.15 10.27
N GLU A 141 -11.25 -13.16 11.56
CA GLU A 141 -11.66 -11.95 12.31
C GLU A 141 -10.55 -10.91 12.35
N ARG A 142 -9.30 -11.31 12.61
CA ARG A 142 -8.14 -10.38 12.61
C ARG A 142 -7.89 -9.76 11.25
N LEU A 143 -8.01 -10.52 10.16
CA LEU A 143 -7.83 -10.02 8.80
C LEU A 143 -8.98 -9.10 8.37
N ALA A 144 -10.21 -9.37 8.80
CA ALA A 144 -11.34 -8.47 8.59
C ALA A 144 -11.13 -7.13 9.32
N ALA A 145 -10.69 -7.17 10.59
CA ALA A 145 -10.36 -5.96 11.33
C ALA A 145 -9.17 -5.20 10.70
N ALA A 146 -8.12 -5.90 10.28
CA ALA A 146 -6.98 -5.31 9.58
C ALA A 146 -7.41 -4.59 8.29
N ARG A 147 -8.28 -5.23 7.49
CA ARG A 147 -8.88 -4.63 6.30
C ARG A 147 -9.61 -3.34 6.68
N ASP A 148 -10.52 -3.37 7.64
CA ASP A 148 -11.35 -2.21 7.96
C ASP A 148 -10.51 -1.02 8.46
N THR A 149 -9.55 -1.27 9.36
CA THR A 149 -8.63 -0.23 9.86
C THR A 149 -7.76 0.34 8.76
N LEU A 150 -7.07 -0.49 7.97
CA LEU A 150 -6.14 -0.01 6.95
C LEU A 150 -6.86 0.63 5.76
N LEU A 151 -8.07 0.17 5.41
CA LEU A 151 -8.89 0.83 4.40
C LEU A 151 -9.33 2.24 4.83
N ALA A 152 -9.69 2.41 6.11
CA ALA A 152 -10.05 3.69 6.68
C ALA A 152 -8.84 4.65 6.69
N HIS A 153 -7.70 4.17 7.21
CA HIS A 153 -6.44 4.92 7.24
C HIS A 153 -6.03 5.45 5.85
N MET A 154 -5.90 4.57 4.85
CA MET A 154 -5.58 5.01 3.48
C MET A 154 -6.63 5.99 2.92
N GLY A 155 -7.88 5.91 3.38
CA GLY A 155 -8.95 6.81 2.94
C GLY A 155 -8.80 8.21 3.53
N HIS A 156 -8.41 8.28 4.80
CA HIS A 156 -8.05 9.52 5.49
C HIS A 156 -6.82 10.14 4.81
N GLU A 157 -5.76 9.36 4.61
CA GLU A 157 -4.53 9.83 3.97
C GLU A 157 -4.77 10.38 2.55
N GLU A 158 -5.50 9.63 1.70
CA GLU A 158 -5.83 10.06 0.33
C GLU A 158 -6.64 11.36 0.30
N THR A 159 -7.44 11.62 1.33
CA THR A 159 -8.35 12.77 1.39
C THR A 159 -7.64 14.01 1.92
N ASP A 160 -7.01 13.86 3.08
CA ASP A 160 -6.54 15.00 3.86
C ASP A 160 -5.03 15.16 3.74
N ALA A 161 -4.25 14.11 4.04
CA ALA A 161 -2.79 14.19 3.99
C ALA A 161 -2.26 14.47 2.56
N MET A 162 -2.84 13.82 1.54
CA MET A 162 -2.46 14.08 0.14
C MET A 162 -2.87 15.49 -0.32
N ALA A 163 -3.90 16.10 0.26
CA ALA A 163 -4.25 17.47 -0.05
C ALA A 163 -3.17 18.44 0.46
N LEU A 164 -2.57 18.13 1.62
CA LEU A 164 -1.43 18.88 2.16
C LEU A 164 -0.19 18.72 1.29
N VAL A 165 0.08 17.50 0.79
CA VAL A 165 1.16 17.25 -0.19
C VAL A 165 0.98 18.15 -1.41
N GLN A 166 -0.20 18.15 -2.03
CA GLN A 166 -0.48 18.95 -3.21
C GLN A 166 -0.43 20.46 -2.94
N THR A 167 -0.77 20.89 -1.73
CA THR A 167 -0.78 22.30 -1.35
C THR A 167 0.64 22.84 -1.13
N TYR A 168 1.49 22.08 -0.44
CA TYR A 168 2.74 22.60 0.09
C TYR A 168 3.99 22.15 -0.67
N MET A 169 4.00 20.94 -1.25
CA MET A 169 5.20 20.37 -1.85
C MET A 169 5.41 20.85 -3.30
N THR A 170 6.67 20.99 -3.70
CA THR A 170 7.07 20.90 -5.12
C THR A 170 7.25 19.43 -5.52
N GLN A 171 7.33 19.16 -6.84
CA GLN A 171 7.81 17.86 -7.31
C GLN A 171 9.22 17.55 -6.79
N ASP A 172 10.12 18.54 -6.79
CA ASP A 172 11.49 18.35 -6.30
C ASP A 172 11.53 18.01 -4.80
N ASP A 173 10.64 18.57 -3.98
CA ASP A 173 10.53 18.22 -2.56
C ASP A 173 10.06 16.78 -2.40
N TRP A 174 9.05 16.37 -3.17
CA TRP A 174 8.52 15.01 -3.18
C TRP A 174 9.59 13.99 -3.58
N ASP A 175 10.28 14.24 -4.70
CA ASP A 175 11.32 13.35 -5.22
C ASP A 175 12.47 13.19 -4.21
N GLN A 176 12.88 14.27 -3.55
CA GLN A 176 13.89 14.21 -2.48
C GLN A 176 13.42 13.38 -1.27
N VAL A 177 12.16 13.53 -0.85
CA VAL A 177 11.60 12.74 0.26
C VAL A 177 11.52 11.25 -0.13
N VAL A 178 11.05 10.94 -1.34
CA VAL A 178 10.96 9.58 -1.88
C VAL A 178 12.35 8.93 -1.96
N GLU A 179 13.31 9.60 -2.60
CA GLU A 179 14.68 9.08 -2.73
C GLU A 179 15.31 8.83 -1.35
N ALA A 180 15.08 9.74 -0.39
CA ALA A 180 15.70 9.67 0.92
C ALA A 180 15.12 8.59 1.83
N ASN A 181 13.81 8.32 1.74
CA ASN A 181 13.08 7.53 2.75
C ASN A 181 12.39 6.28 2.20
N PHE A 182 12.06 6.24 0.91
CA PHE A 182 11.35 5.12 0.29
C PHE A 182 12.26 4.27 -0.60
N ASP A 183 13.20 4.86 -1.33
CA ASP A 183 14.06 4.09 -2.26
C ASP A 183 15.26 3.44 -1.56
N LYS A 184 15.71 4.01 -0.44
CA LYS A 184 16.86 3.45 0.28
C LYS A 184 16.50 2.11 0.89
N LYS A 185 17.37 1.12 0.68
CA LYS A 185 17.36 -0.21 1.33
C LYS A 185 16.21 -1.14 0.88
N VAL A 186 15.58 -0.89 -0.27
CA VAL A 186 14.68 -1.90 -0.85
C VAL A 186 15.48 -3.12 -1.30
N GLU A 187 15.34 -4.21 -0.56
CA GLU A 187 16.02 -5.46 -0.85
C GLU A 187 15.62 -5.99 -2.24
N PRO A 188 16.56 -6.50 -3.07
CA PRO A 188 16.24 -6.99 -4.42
C PRO A 188 15.13 -8.07 -4.43
N ARG A 189 15.07 -8.90 -3.38
CA ARG A 189 14.01 -9.90 -3.23
C ARG A 189 12.61 -9.30 -3.09
N LEU A 190 12.51 -8.15 -2.43
CA LEU A 190 11.26 -7.45 -2.20
C LEU A 190 10.80 -6.78 -3.50
N LEU A 191 11.74 -6.17 -4.24
CA LEU A 191 11.47 -5.63 -5.58
C LEU A 191 10.93 -6.69 -6.55
N LEU A 192 11.54 -7.88 -6.59
CA LEU A 192 11.06 -9.00 -7.42
C LEU A 192 9.63 -9.43 -7.07
N ALA A 193 9.21 -9.26 -5.81
CA ALA A 193 7.87 -9.59 -5.34
C ALA A 193 6.87 -8.43 -5.54
N ALA A 194 7.30 -7.19 -5.37
CA ALA A 194 6.48 -5.98 -5.46
C ALA A 194 6.03 -5.69 -6.89
N VAL A 195 6.94 -5.76 -7.87
CA VAL A 195 6.64 -5.43 -9.28
C VAL A 195 5.43 -6.19 -9.86
N PRO A 196 5.35 -7.52 -9.80
CA PRO A 196 4.16 -8.24 -10.30
C PRO A 196 2.92 -8.03 -9.42
N TRP A 197 3.10 -7.76 -8.12
CA TRP A 197 2.02 -7.53 -7.16
C TRP A 197 1.33 -6.19 -7.39
N ILE A 198 2.10 -5.13 -7.63
CA ILE A 198 1.61 -3.80 -7.99
C ILE A 198 0.88 -3.83 -9.34
N ALA A 199 1.46 -4.50 -10.34
CA ALA A 199 0.89 -4.57 -11.67
C ALA A 199 -0.41 -5.40 -11.76
N TYR A 200 -0.66 -6.29 -10.81
CA TYR A 200 -1.82 -7.17 -10.82
C TYR A 200 -3.13 -6.37 -10.66
N GLU A 201 -4.13 -6.63 -11.52
CA GLU A 201 -5.42 -5.91 -11.53
C GLU A 201 -5.31 -4.36 -11.64
N LEU A 202 -4.15 -3.84 -12.03
CA LEU A 202 -3.97 -2.45 -12.39
C LEU A 202 -4.40 -2.26 -13.86
N PRO A 203 -5.04 -1.13 -14.22
CA PRO A 203 -5.42 -0.90 -15.62
C PRO A 203 -4.21 -1.01 -16.55
N ARG A 204 -4.34 -1.74 -17.66
CA ARG A 204 -3.23 -2.00 -18.60
C ARG A 204 -2.50 -0.73 -19.06
N PRO A 205 -3.17 0.38 -19.40
CA PRO A 205 -2.48 1.61 -19.78
C PRO A 205 -1.58 2.16 -18.66
N VAL A 206 -1.97 1.98 -17.40
CA VAL A 206 -1.17 2.40 -16.23
C VAL A 206 0.05 1.50 -16.08
N VAL A 207 -0.13 0.17 -16.17
CA VAL A 207 1.00 -0.79 -16.13
C VAL A 207 2.01 -0.50 -17.23
N ASP A 208 1.55 -0.29 -18.47
CA ASP A 208 2.41 -0.03 -19.61
C ASP A 208 3.21 1.27 -19.44
N ARG A 209 2.57 2.32 -18.90
CA ARG A 209 3.22 3.60 -18.55
C ARG A 209 4.29 3.41 -17.48
N LEU A 210 3.94 2.84 -16.33
CA LEU A 210 4.86 2.63 -15.20
C LEU A 210 6.09 1.80 -15.61
N LEU A 211 5.87 0.72 -16.37
CA LEU A 211 6.96 -0.10 -16.86
C LEU A 211 7.81 0.62 -17.92
N ALA A 212 7.24 1.51 -18.73
CA ALA A 212 7.99 2.33 -19.66
C ALA A 212 8.90 3.34 -18.94
N GLU A 213 8.38 4.02 -17.92
CA GLU A 213 9.11 4.97 -17.07
C GLU A 213 10.23 4.27 -16.28
N ALA A 214 9.95 3.11 -15.69
CA ALA A 214 10.93 2.35 -14.92
C ALA A 214 12.00 1.62 -15.78
N GLY A 215 11.83 1.61 -17.11
CA GLY A 215 12.81 1.09 -18.05
C GLY A 215 12.81 -0.44 -18.27
N ALA A 216 13.68 -0.88 -19.19
CA ALA A 216 13.77 -2.27 -19.62
C ALA A 216 14.05 -3.30 -18.50
N PRO A 217 14.88 -3.00 -17.46
CA PRO A 217 15.08 -3.92 -16.35
C PRO A 217 13.78 -4.27 -15.60
N MET A 218 12.93 -3.29 -15.30
CA MET A 218 11.67 -3.54 -14.59
C MET A 218 10.65 -4.29 -15.45
N LYS A 219 10.64 -4.04 -16.77
CA LYS A 219 9.87 -4.87 -17.72
C LYS A 219 10.28 -6.34 -17.65
N LEU A 220 11.58 -6.62 -17.63
CA LEU A 220 12.09 -7.99 -17.53
C LEU A 220 11.73 -8.63 -16.20
N VAL A 221 11.86 -7.90 -15.09
CA VAL A 221 11.43 -8.36 -13.75
C VAL A 221 9.96 -8.75 -13.79
N HIS A 222 9.07 -7.86 -14.25
CA HIS A 222 7.64 -8.14 -14.34
C HIS A 222 7.35 -9.41 -15.16
N LEU A 223 7.93 -9.51 -16.36
CA LEU A 223 7.72 -10.68 -17.23
C LEU A 223 8.21 -11.99 -16.59
N ALA A 224 9.34 -11.94 -15.87
CA ALA A 224 9.94 -13.09 -15.21
C ALA A 224 9.16 -13.54 -13.96
N THR A 225 8.54 -12.61 -13.23
CA THR A 225 7.92 -12.89 -11.92
C THR A 225 6.39 -12.99 -11.96
N ARG A 226 5.70 -12.37 -12.92
CA ARG A 226 4.22 -12.34 -12.99
C ARG A 226 3.55 -13.70 -12.90
N ARG A 227 4.02 -14.70 -13.65
CA ARG A 227 3.42 -16.04 -13.65
C ARG A 227 3.59 -16.76 -12.31
N ARG A 228 4.68 -16.47 -11.59
CA ARG A 228 4.91 -17.05 -10.26
C ARG A 228 3.98 -16.39 -9.25
N PHE A 229 3.80 -15.07 -9.34
CA PHE A 229 2.84 -14.32 -8.54
C PHE A 229 1.42 -14.83 -8.78
N GLU A 230 0.97 -14.90 -10.04
CA GLU A 230 -0.40 -15.34 -10.42
C GLU A 230 -0.70 -16.74 -9.89
N ARG A 231 0.22 -17.70 -10.04
CA ARG A 231 0.03 -19.05 -9.47
C ARG A 231 -0.06 -19.08 -7.94
N LEU A 232 0.62 -18.17 -7.26
CA LEU A 232 0.51 -18.05 -5.81
C LEU A 232 -0.83 -17.41 -5.43
N GLN A 233 -1.25 -16.39 -6.18
CA GLN A 233 -2.55 -15.73 -6.04
C GLN A 233 -3.70 -16.73 -6.23
N GLU A 234 -3.71 -17.48 -7.33
CA GLU A 234 -4.71 -18.53 -7.62
C GLU A 234 -4.82 -19.57 -6.49
N ARG A 235 -3.71 -19.91 -5.85
CA ARG A 235 -3.70 -20.83 -4.70
C ARG A 235 -4.27 -20.17 -3.45
N ALA A 236 -3.92 -18.90 -3.20
CA ALA A 236 -4.40 -18.15 -2.05
C ALA A 236 -5.91 -17.86 -2.16
N THR A 237 -6.43 -17.66 -3.37
CA THR A 237 -7.84 -17.33 -3.63
C THR A 237 -8.67 -18.53 -4.09
N ARG A 238 -8.22 -19.76 -3.83
CA ARG A 238 -8.91 -20.99 -4.27
C ARG A 238 -10.39 -21.06 -3.90
N TYR A 239 -10.77 -20.44 -2.78
CA TYR A 239 -12.14 -20.44 -2.24
C TYR A 239 -12.87 -19.10 -2.35
N VAL A 240 -12.27 -18.11 -3.01
CA VAL A 240 -12.90 -16.81 -3.27
C VAL A 240 -13.42 -16.82 -4.71
N ALA A 241 -14.67 -16.39 -4.89
CA ALA A 241 -15.36 -16.37 -6.19
C ALA A 241 -15.10 -15.08 -6.96
#